data_AF-A0A962QHT6-F1
#
_entry.id   AF-A0A962QHT6-F1
#
_cell.length_a   1.000
_cell.length_b   1.000
_cell.length_c   1.000
_cell.angle_alpha   90.00
_cell.angle_beta   90.00
_cell.angle_gamma   90.00
#
_symmetry.space_group_name_H-M   'P 1'
#
loop_
_entity.id
_entity.type
_entity.pdbx_description
1 polymer ?
#
loop_
_entity_poly.entity_id
_entity_poly.type
_entity_poly.pdbx_seq_one_letter_code
_entity_poly.pdbx_strand_id
1 'polypeptide(L)' 'MSDEFAQYVAEIGQAAFGQKIGVSQGMVSNWVTRRARITAERAVQIHAEFGIPLHVMREDLWPAPSGELDDDQAVA' A
#
# COMPACT_ATOMS: atom_id res chain seq x y z
N MET A 1 5.21 -2.44 -6.69
CA MET A 1 3.88 -2.74 -6.13
C MET A 1 3.70 -4.23 -6.20
N SER A 2 3.50 -4.87 -5.06
CA SER A 2 3.39 -6.32 -4.93
C SER A 2 1.98 -6.81 -5.29
N ASP A 3 1.86 -8.11 -5.50
CA ASP A 3 0.56 -8.76 -5.71
C ASP A 3 -0.32 -8.73 -4.44
N GLU A 4 0.30 -8.56 -3.26
CA GLU A 4 -0.40 -8.43 -1.99
C GLU A 4 -1.32 -7.19 -1.95
N PHE A 5 -0.89 -6.07 -2.55
CA PHE A 5 -1.76 -4.89 -2.66
C PHE A 5 -3.07 -5.19 -3.41
N ALA A 6 -2.99 -5.98 -4.49
CA ALA A 6 -4.16 -6.36 -5.26
C ALA A 6 -5.13 -7.23 -4.44
N GLN A 7 -4.61 -8.09 -3.56
CA GLN A 7 -5.39 -8.92 -2.67
C GLN A 7 -6.19 -8.08 -1.65
N TYR A 8 -5.55 -7.11 -0.97
CA TYR A 8 -6.26 -6.19 -0.06
C TYR A 8 -7.40 -5.44 -0.77
N VAL A 9 -7.14 -4.97 -1.99
CA VAL A 9 -8.16 -4.26 -2.78
C VAL A 9 -9.28 -5.20 -3.23
N ALA A 10 -8.99 -6.47 -3.51
CA ALA A 10 -9.99 -7.47 -3.89
C ALA A 10 -10.96 -7.79 -2.75
N GLU A 11 -10.49 -7.84 -1.51
CA GLU A 11 -11.31 -8.11 -0.32
C GLU A 11 -12.32 -6.98 -0.04
N ILE A 12 -11.93 -5.72 -0.28
CA ILE A 12 -12.79 -4.55 -0.10
C ILE A 12 -13.66 -4.29 -1.34
N GLY A 13 -13.14 -4.62 -2.52
CA GLY A 13 -13.69 -4.25 -3.82
C GLY A 13 -13.21 -2.88 -4.29
N GLN A 14 -12.79 -2.79 -5.56
CA GLN A 14 -12.14 -1.60 -6.13
C GLN A 14 -13.00 -0.32 -6.05
N ALA A 15 -14.33 -0.43 -6.19
CA ALA A 15 -15.23 0.71 -6.11
C ALA A 15 -15.35 1.27 -4.69
N ALA A 16 -15.56 0.39 -3.69
CA ALA A 16 -15.62 0.76 -2.28
C ALA A 16 -14.27 1.32 -1.81
N PHE A 17 -13.17 0.68 -2.23
CA PHE A 17 -11.82 1.17 -1.96
C PHE A 17 -11.63 2.60 -2.48
N GLY A 18 -11.95 2.84 -3.76
CA GLY A 18 -11.82 4.17 -4.37
C GLY A 18 -12.68 5.23 -3.68
N GLN A 19 -13.94 4.90 -3.40
CA GLN A 19 -14.87 5.80 -2.71
C GLN A 19 -14.32 6.26 -1.36
N LYS A 20 -13.71 5.34 -0.60
CA LYS A 20 -13.22 5.60 0.75
C LYS A 20 -12.04 6.59 0.79
N ILE A 21 -11.16 6.56 -0.20
CA ILE A 21 -9.99 7.50 -0.29
C ILE A 21 -10.20 8.64 -1.30
N GLY A 22 -11.41 8.76 -1.87
CA GLY A 22 -11.78 9.83 -2.78
C GLY A 22 -11.16 9.74 -4.17
N VAL A 23 -11.01 8.53 -4.73
CA VAL A 23 -10.55 8.31 -6.11
C VAL A 23 -11.54 7.45 -6.90
N SER A 24 -11.49 7.53 -8.23
CA SER A 24 -12.35 6.69 -9.08
C SER A 24 -11.93 5.22 -9.02
N GLN A 25 -12.90 4.31 -9.20
CA GLN A 25 -12.62 2.88 -9.34
C GLN A 25 -11.63 2.59 -10.48
N GLY A 26 -11.71 3.33 -11.59
CA GLY A 26 -10.76 3.22 -12.70
C GLY A 26 -9.32 3.55 -12.31
N MET A 27 -9.11 4.53 -11.42
CA MET A 27 -7.77 4.83 -10.88
C MET A 27 -7.25 3.66 -10.06
N VAL A 28 -8.09 3.07 -9.20
CA VAL A 28 -7.75 1.87 -8.43
C VAL A 28 -7.39 0.70 -9.36
N SER A 29 -8.16 0.49 -10.43
CA SER A 29 -7.87 -0.51 -11.45
C SER A 29 -6.50 -0.27 -12.12
N ASN A 30 -6.16 0.98 -12.42
CA ASN A 30 -4.85 1.31 -12.98
C ASN A 30 -3.70 1.00 -12.01
N TRP A 31 -3.90 1.13 -10.70
CA TRP A 31 -2.92 0.73 -9.70
C TRP A 31 -2.79 -0.80 -9.63
N VAL A 32 -3.91 -1.51 -9.49
CA VAL A 32 -3.94 -2.98 -9.41
C VAL A 32 -3.34 -3.63 -10.66
N THR A 33 -3.63 -3.09 -11.84
CA THR A 33 -3.07 -3.56 -13.12
C THR A 33 -1.69 -2.99 -13.44
N ARG A 34 -1.09 -2.25 -12.49
CA ARG A 34 0.25 -1.64 -12.59
C ARG A 34 0.42 -0.68 -13.78
N ARG A 35 -0.67 -0.20 -14.37
CA ARG A 35 -0.69 0.83 -15.44
C ARG A 35 -0.37 2.23 -14.92
N ALA A 36 -0.59 2.46 -13.63
CA ALA A 36 -0.19 3.68 -12.93
C ALA A 36 0.49 3.34 -11.60
N ARG A 37 1.44 4.18 -11.19
CA ARG A 37 2.08 4.09 -9.87
C ARG A 37 1.28 4.90 -8.85
N ILE A 38 1.26 4.43 -7.60
CA ILE A 38 0.73 5.17 -6.45
C ILE A 38 1.79 6.20 -6.02
N THR A 39 1.40 7.45 -5.78
CA THR A 39 2.33 8.48 -5.29
C THR A 39 2.72 8.22 -3.84
N ALA A 40 3.76 8.87 -3.33
CA ALA A 40 4.22 8.67 -1.96
C ALA A 40 3.13 9.08 -0.95
N GLU A 41 2.54 10.25 -1.17
CA GLU A 41 1.48 10.84 -0.36
C GLU A 41 0.23 9.94 -0.37
N ARG A 42 -0.10 9.38 -1.54
CA ARG A 42 -1.26 8.50 -1.67
C ARG A 42 -1.04 7.17 -0.95
N ALA A 43 0.18 6.63 -0.98
CA ALA A 43 0.51 5.42 -0.22
C ALA A 43 0.35 5.65 1.29
N VAL A 44 0.83 6.79 1.80
CA VAL A 44 0.64 7.18 3.23
C VAL A 44 -0.83 7.32 3.58
N GLN A 45 -1.64 7.96 2.72
CA GLN A 45 -3.07 8.07 2.95
C GLN A 45 -3.76 6.70 2.96
N ILE A 46 -3.43 5.81 2.03
CA ILE A 46 -4.00 4.45 1.96
C ILE A 46 -3.61 3.65 3.21
N HIS A 47 -2.36 3.75 3.66
CA HIS A 47 -1.91 3.11 4.89
C HIS A 47 -2.70 3.61 6.11
N ALA A 48 -2.87 4.93 6.24
CA ALA A 48 -3.63 5.51 7.35
C ALA A 48 -5.10 5.06 7.38
N GLU A 49 -5.73 4.89 6.22
CA GLU A 49 -7.14 4.52 6.12
C GLU A 49 -7.41 3.02 6.24
N PHE A 50 -6.53 2.18 5.70
CA PHE A 50 -6.77 0.73 5.58
C PHE A 50 -5.75 -0.14 6.32
N GLY A 51 -4.69 0.43 6.87
CA GLY A 51 -3.60 -0.32 7.51
C GLY A 51 -2.70 -1.09 6.54
N ILE A 52 -2.88 -0.92 5.22
CA ILE A 52 -2.07 -1.61 4.21
C ILE A 52 -0.60 -1.19 4.35
N PRO A 53 0.37 -2.12 4.42
CA PRO A 53 1.77 -1.77 4.56
C PRO A 53 2.31 -0.91 3.41
N LEU A 54 3.18 0.07 3.71
CA LEU A 54 3.71 0.96 2.67
C LEU A 54 4.56 0.23 1.62
N HIS A 55 5.30 -0.79 2.04
CA HIS A 55 6.17 -1.56 1.14
C HIS A 55 5.40 -2.30 0.05
N VAL A 56 4.15 -2.73 0.31
CA VAL A 56 3.34 -3.41 -0.72
C VAL A 56 2.95 -2.46 -1.86
N MET A 57 2.81 -1.16 -1.55
CA MET A 57 2.49 -0.12 -2.53
C MET A 57 3.74 0.47 -3.19
N ARG A 58 4.75 0.81 -2.38
CA ARG A 58 5.94 1.60 -2.74
C ARG A 58 7.20 1.08 -2.04
N GLU A 59 7.56 -0.16 -2.34
CA GLU A 59 8.82 -0.80 -1.92
C GLU A 59 10.06 0.06 -2.24
N ASP A 60 10.03 0.83 -3.33
CA ASP A 60 11.11 1.73 -3.73
C ASP A 60 11.37 2.88 -2.73
N LEU A 61 10.39 3.22 -1.89
CA LEU A 61 10.52 4.24 -0.84
C LEU A 61 10.53 3.65 0.56
N TRP A 62 9.74 2.60 0.77
CA TRP A 62 9.62 1.89 2.03
C TRP A 62 9.93 0.43 1.75
N PRO A 63 11.20 0.00 1.80
CA PRO A 63 11.54 -1.40 1.61
C PRO A 63 10.84 -2.24 2.68
N ALA A 64 10.50 -3.48 2.34
CA ALA A 64 10.01 -4.43 3.34
C ALA A 64 11.08 -4.57 4.43
N PRO A 65 10.69 -4.70 5.72
CA PRO A 65 11.66 -4.99 6.76
C PRO A 65 12.37 -6.29 6.39
N SER A 66 13.64 -6.18 5.98
CA SER A 66 14.53 -7.33 5.98
C SER A 66 14.54 -7.84 7.41
N GLY A 67 14.26 -9.11 7.64
CA GLY A 67 14.16 -9.71 8.98
C GLY A 67 15.43 -9.66 9.83
N GLU A 68 16.38 -8.79 9.51
CA GLU A 68 17.48 -8.37 10.37
C GLU A 68 16.97 -7.26 11.27
N LEU A 69 16.26 -7.67 12.33
CA LEU A 69 16.25 -6.88 13.55
C LEU A 69 17.70 -6.89 14.05
N ASP A 70 18.45 -5.82 13.78
CA ASP A 70 19.70 -5.58 14.51
C ASP A 70 19.36 -5.57 16.01
N ASP A 71 20.12 -6.35 16.77
CA ASP A 71 20.02 -6.68 18.20
C ASP A 71 20.15 -5.46 19.16
N ASP A 72 19.76 -4.24 18.76
CA ASP A 72 20.01 -2.99 19.49
C ASP A 72 18.73 -2.30 20.04
N GLN A 73 17.68 -3.08 20.33
CA GLN A 73 16.65 -2.72 21.30
C GLN A 73 16.79 -3.53 22.60
N ALA A 74 18.00 -3.56 23.13
CA ALA A 74 18.22 -3.53 24.57
C ALA A 74 18.67 -2.10 24.95
N VAL A 75 18.36 -1.66 26.18
CA VAL A 75 18.68 -0.36 26.80
C VAL A 75 17.58 0.71 26.56
N ALA A 76 16.87 1.24 27.55
CA ALA A 76 16.74 1.01 29.01
C ALA A 76 15.40 1.63 29.46
#